data_AF-A0A3N7GKG4-F1
#
_entry.id   AF-A0A3N7GKG4-F1
#
_cell.length_a   1.000
_cell.length_b   1.000
_cell.length_c   1.000
_cell.angle_alpha   90.00
_cell.angle_beta   90.00
_cell.angle_gamma   90.00
#
_symmetry.space_group_name_H-M   'P 1'
#
loop_
_entity.id
_entity.type
_entity.pdbx_description
1 polymer ?
#
loop_
_entity_poly.entity_id
_entity_poly.type
_entity_poly.pdbx_seq_one_letter_code
_entity_poly.pdbx_strand_id
1 'polypeptide(L)'
;MTIHKEGYTSLAIVALVIFVANALVHYFIPDATWAVWLTYILSFLLFVTILQFFRNPRRRITTDENLILCPADGKVVVIEEVEETEYFQDRRIQVSIFMSPINVHINRNPVSGTVTFFRYHPGKYLVAWHPKSSTLNERTTIAVQTGQGKEILFRQIAGAMARRIVWYVEEGASVQQGAEFGFIKFGSRVDVFLPLDAKVDVKIGDKVSGGLTVLGRFQ
;
A
#
# COMPACT_ATOMS: atom_id res chain seq x y z
N MET A 1 7.47 9.52 -15.11
CA MET A 1 7.29 8.61 -13.97
C MET A 1 8.61 8.53 -13.23
N THR A 2 8.63 8.59 -11.90
CA THR A 2 9.87 8.45 -11.11
C THR A 2 9.87 7.10 -10.39
N ILE A 3 10.97 6.77 -9.73
CA ILE A 3 11.07 5.59 -8.85
C ILE A 3 10.95 6.05 -7.40
N HIS A 4 10.28 5.25 -6.58
CA HIS A 4 10.11 5.52 -5.17
C HIS A 4 11.39 5.26 -4.37
N LYS A 5 11.64 6.04 -3.31
CA LYS A 5 12.85 5.94 -2.48
C LYS A 5 13.03 4.54 -1.87
N GLU A 6 11.93 3.87 -1.53
CA GLU A 6 11.93 2.49 -1.00
C GLU A 6 12.45 1.44 -1.98
N GLY A 7 12.56 1.80 -3.26
CA GLY A 7 13.04 0.95 -4.34
C GLY A 7 14.53 1.04 -4.60
N TYR A 8 15.22 2.11 -4.21
CA TYR A 8 16.61 2.35 -4.62
C TYR A 8 17.55 1.23 -4.18
N THR A 9 17.52 0.86 -2.90
CA THR A 9 18.34 -0.24 -2.38
C THR A 9 17.97 -1.58 -3.03
N SER A 10 16.68 -1.85 -3.22
CA SER A 10 16.20 -3.09 -3.85
C SER A 10 16.68 -3.21 -5.29
N LEU A 11 16.62 -2.11 -6.05
CA LEU A 11 17.08 -2.05 -7.45
C LEU A 11 18.59 -2.20 -7.56
N ALA A 12 19.36 -1.58 -6.66
CA ALA A 12 20.82 -1.72 -6.64
C ALA A 12 21.23 -3.18 -6.36
N ILE A 13 20.59 -3.84 -5.39
CA ILE A 13 20.85 -5.25 -5.08
C ILE A 13 20.48 -6.14 -6.27
N VAL A 14 19.31 -5.94 -6.88
CA VAL A 14 18.87 -6.72 -8.03
C VAL A 14 19.79 -6.53 -9.23
N ALA A 15 20.24 -5.30 -9.50
CA ALA A 15 21.21 -5.03 -10.55
C ALA A 15 22.55 -5.75 -10.31
N LEU A 16 23.05 -5.76 -9.07
CA LEU A 16 24.26 -6.49 -8.71
C LEU A 16 24.11 -8.00 -8.88
N VAL A 17 22.99 -8.57 -8.41
CA VAL A 17 22.69 -10.01 -8.55
C VAL A 17 22.60 -10.39 -10.03
N ILE A 18 21.91 -9.59 -10.84
CA ILE A 18 21.82 -9.77 -12.29
C ILE A 18 23.22 -9.72 -12.92
N PHE A 19 24.03 -8.74 -12.57
CA PHE A 19 25.38 -8.61 -13.11
C PHE A 19 26.23 -9.85 -12.81
N VAL A 20 26.26 -10.30 -11.55
CA VAL A 20 27.01 -11.48 -11.13
C VAL A 20 26.49 -12.74 -11.81
N ALA A 21 25.17 -12.95 -11.86
CA ALA A 21 24.58 -14.13 -12.48
C ALA A 21 24.93 -14.23 -13.97
N ASN A 22 24.82 -13.13 -14.71
CA ASN A 22 25.19 -13.10 -16.12
C ASN A 22 26.69 -13.31 -16.33
N ALA A 23 27.54 -12.71 -15.49
CA ALA A 23 28.99 -12.92 -15.55
C ALA A 23 29.39 -14.39 -15.32
N LEU A 24 28.76 -15.05 -14.34
CA LEU A 24 29.00 -16.47 -14.07
C LEU A 24 28.58 -17.36 -15.24
N VAL A 25 27.39 -17.13 -15.80
CA VAL A 25 26.91 -17.88 -16.98
C VAL A 25 27.87 -17.69 -18.16
N HIS A 26 28.30 -16.46 -18.42
CA HIS A 26 29.29 -16.18 -19.47
C HIS A 26 30.65 -16.82 -19.23
N TYR A 27 31.10 -16.90 -17.98
CA TYR A 27 32.40 -17.47 -17.65
C TYR A 27 32.41 -19.01 -17.73
N PHE A 28 31.37 -19.68 -17.21
CA PHE A 28 31.34 -21.14 -17.11
C PHE A 28 30.80 -21.84 -18.36
N ILE A 29 29.87 -21.22 -19.10
CA ILE A 29 29.21 -21.84 -20.25
C ILE A 29 29.09 -20.87 -21.45
N PRO A 30 30.20 -20.27 -21.93
CA PRO A 30 30.17 -19.25 -22.98
C PRO A 30 29.60 -19.76 -24.33
N ASP A 31 29.87 -21.02 -24.68
CA ASP A 31 29.46 -21.61 -25.96
C ASP A 31 27.97 -21.96 -26.01
N ALA A 32 27.32 -22.06 -24.85
CA ALA A 32 25.88 -22.30 -24.73
C ALA A 32 25.11 -20.99 -24.98
N THR A 33 25.12 -20.51 -26.22
CA THR A 33 24.51 -19.24 -26.63
C THR A 33 23.04 -19.12 -26.21
N TRP A 34 22.27 -20.20 -26.29
CA TRP A 34 20.87 -20.23 -25.84
C TRP A 34 20.73 -19.98 -24.33
N ALA A 35 21.64 -20.50 -23.51
CA ALA A 35 21.61 -20.36 -22.06
C ALA A 35 22.00 -18.93 -21.64
N VAL A 36 22.97 -18.34 -22.34
CA VAL A 36 23.33 -16.92 -22.21
C VAL A 36 22.12 -16.03 -22.51
N TRP A 37 21.48 -16.20 -23.67
CA TRP A 37 20.32 -15.40 -24.06
C TRP A 37 19.13 -15.59 -23.13
N LEU A 38 18.87 -16.81 -22.68
CA LEU A 38 17.82 -17.09 -21.69
C LEU A 38 18.09 -16.33 -20.38
N THR A 39 19.33 -16.34 -19.90
CA THR A 39 19.71 -15.62 -18.68
C THR A 39 19.52 -14.11 -18.83
N TYR A 40 19.84 -13.53 -19.99
CA TYR A 40 19.58 -12.13 -20.28
C TYR A 40 18.10 -11.78 -20.28
N ILE A 41 17.26 -12.60 -20.91
CA ILE A 41 15.81 -12.39 -20.95
C ILE A 41 15.25 -12.45 -19.52
N LEU A 42 15.60 -13.48 -18.75
CA LEU A 42 15.13 -13.62 -17.36
C LEU A 42 15.61 -12.47 -16.48
N SER A 43 16.86 -12.02 -16.65
CA SER A 43 17.42 -10.87 -15.95
C SER A 43 16.67 -9.59 -16.28
N PHE A 44 16.40 -9.33 -17.56
CA PHE A 44 15.64 -8.17 -18.00
C PHE A 44 14.22 -8.18 -17.43
N LEU A 45 13.53 -9.32 -17.51
CA LEU A 45 12.18 -9.47 -16.97
C LEU A 45 12.16 -9.22 -15.45
N LEU A 46 13.11 -9.81 -14.70
CA LEU A 46 13.24 -9.59 -13.27
C LEU A 46 13.45 -8.11 -12.95
N PHE A 47 14.40 -7.45 -13.64
CA PHE A 47 14.68 -6.03 -13.41
C PHE A 47 13.45 -5.17 -13.67
N VAL A 48 12.76 -5.40 -14.80
CA VAL A 48 11.53 -4.66 -15.15
C VAL A 48 10.43 -4.90 -14.13
N THR A 49 10.23 -6.14 -13.64
CA THR A 49 9.23 -6.43 -12.60
C THR A 49 9.50 -5.63 -11.33
N ILE A 50 10.75 -5.61 -10.85
CA ILE A 50 11.13 -4.87 -9.64
C ILE A 50 11.03 -3.35 -9.87
N LEU A 51 11.43 -2.87 -11.04
CA LEU A 51 11.30 -1.47 -11.43
C LEU A 51 9.82 -1.02 -11.45
N GLN A 52 8.93 -1.85 -12.00
CA GLN A 52 7.49 -1.59 -12.04
C GLN A 52 6.88 -1.56 -10.66
N PHE A 53 7.32 -2.43 -9.74
CA PHE A 53 6.84 -2.48 -8.37
C PHE A 53 7.13 -1.17 -7.60
N PHE A 54 8.33 -0.60 -7.79
CA PHE A 54 8.74 0.64 -7.11
C PHE A 54 8.42 1.92 -7.88
N ARG A 55 7.55 1.88 -8.89
CA ARG A 55 7.20 3.07 -9.66
C ARG A 55 6.42 4.08 -8.84
N ASN A 56 6.69 5.36 -9.08
CA ASN A 56 5.96 6.49 -8.52
C ASN A 56 5.39 7.35 -9.67
N PRO A 57 4.13 7.11 -10.09
CA PRO A 57 3.49 7.94 -11.09
C PRO A 57 3.16 9.32 -10.51
N ARG A 58 3.41 10.38 -11.29
CA ARG A 58 2.98 11.74 -10.91
C ARG A 58 1.45 11.80 -10.96
N ARG A 59 0.82 12.32 -9.91
CA ARG A 59 -0.63 12.47 -9.80
C ARG A 59 -0.97 13.92 -9.49
N ARG A 60 -2.05 14.42 -10.08
CA ARG A 60 -2.70 15.67 -9.66
C ARG A 60 -3.81 15.26 -8.71
N ILE A 61 -3.56 15.44 -7.42
CA ILE A 61 -4.49 15.11 -6.35
C ILE A 61 -5.25 16.39 -6.04
N THR A 62 -6.58 16.34 -6.17
CA THR A 62 -7.46 17.41 -5.69
C THR A 62 -7.88 17.06 -4.27
N THR A 63 -7.55 17.94 -3.33
CA THR A 63 -7.92 17.79 -1.92
C THR A 63 -9.25 18.46 -1.64
N ASP A 64 -10.06 17.86 -0.79
CA ASP A 64 -11.35 18.37 -0.33
C ASP A 64 -11.61 17.81 1.08
N GLU A 65 -11.90 18.69 2.03
CA GLU A 65 -12.11 18.34 3.44
C GLU A 65 -13.35 17.46 3.66
N ASN A 66 -14.32 17.50 2.75
CA ASN A 66 -15.54 16.71 2.84
C ASN A 66 -15.39 15.32 2.20
N LEU A 67 -14.29 15.07 1.49
CA LEU A 67 -14.05 13.81 0.77
C LEU A 67 -13.08 12.92 1.54
N ILE A 68 -13.27 11.61 1.42
CA ILE A 68 -12.34 10.59 1.89
C ILE A 68 -11.70 9.97 0.65
N LEU A 69 -10.42 10.26 0.41
CA LEU A 69 -9.70 9.72 -0.74
C LEU A 69 -9.22 8.29 -0.49
N CYS A 70 -9.12 7.52 -1.57
CA CYS A 70 -8.58 6.18 -1.53
C CYS A 70 -7.11 6.23 -1.12
N PRO A 71 -6.67 5.46 -0.11
CA PRO A 71 -5.28 5.49 0.31
C PRO A 71 -4.34 4.70 -0.60
N ALA A 72 -4.85 3.84 -1.47
CA ALA A 72 -4.07 2.85 -2.19
C ALA A 72 -4.57 2.61 -3.62
N ASP A 73 -3.68 2.14 -4.49
CA ASP A 73 -4.09 1.56 -5.78
C ASP A 73 -4.52 0.11 -5.58
N GLY A 74 -5.65 -0.28 -6.17
CA GLY A 74 -6.08 -1.65 -6.03
C GLY A 74 -7.52 -1.88 -6.45
N LYS A 75 -8.13 -2.86 -5.78
CA LYS A 75 -9.53 -3.24 -5.96
C LYS A 75 -10.24 -3.20 -4.62
N VAL A 76 -11.46 -2.65 -4.57
CA VAL A 76 -12.31 -2.73 -3.38
C VAL A 76 -12.78 -4.18 -3.21
N VAL A 77 -12.48 -4.75 -2.05
CA VAL A 77 -12.77 -6.17 -1.75
C VAL A 77 -13.71 -6.37 -0.58
N VAL A 78 -13.86 -5.37 0.30
CA VAL A 78 -14.79 -5.40 1.44
C VAL A 78 -15.44 -4.03 1.58
N ILE A 79 -16.75 -4.03 1.80
CA ILE A 79 -17.53 -2.90 2.32
C ILE A 79 -18.53 -3.51 3.29
N GLU A 80 -18.31 -3.34 4.59
CA GLU A 80 -19.18 -3.92 5.61
C GLU A 80 -19.14 -3.09 6.90
N GLU A 81 -20.16 -3.22 7.74
CA GLU A 81 -20.12 -2.65 9.09
C GLU A 81 -19.45 -3.63 10.05
N VAL A 82 -18.43 -3.15 10.76
CA VAL A 82 -17.65 -3.93 11.73
C VAL A 82 -17.48 -3.17 13.02
N GLU A 83 -17.21 -3.89 14.10
CA GLU A 83 -16.71 -3.28 15.33
C GLU A 83 -15.20 -3.06 15.22
N GLU A 84 -14.75 -1.81 15.34
CA GLU A 84 -13.34 -1.45 15.36
C GLU A 84 -12.86 -1.48 16.82
N THR A 85 -12.11 -2.51 17.19
CA THR A 85 -11.83 -2.84 18.60
C THR A 85 -10.56 -2.21 19.18
N GLU A 86 -9.78 -1.47 18.42
CA GLU A 86 -8.46 -1.01 18.86
C GLU A 86 -8.44 0.44 19.35
N TYR A 87 -9.07 1.34 18.60
CA TYR A 87 -9.08 2.76 18.89
C TYR A 87 -10.49 3.24 19.20
N PHE A 88 -11.45 3.00 18.30
CA PHE A 88 -12.80 3.52 18.46
C PHE A 88 -13.65 2.72 19.46
N GLN A 89 -13.44 1.40 19.54
CA GLN A 89 -14.25 0.48 20.35
C GLN A 89 -15.76 0.60 20.04
N ASP A 90 -16.10 0.84 18.77
CA ASP A 90 -17.46 1.04 18.29
C ASP A 90 -17.67 0.50 16.86
N ARG A 91 -18.89 0.68 16.32
CA ARG A 91 -19.23 0.26 14.95
C ARG A 91 -18.78 1.30 13.92
N ARG A 92 -18.12 0.82 12.87
CA ARG A 92 -17.62 1.60 11.73
C ARG A 92 -17.93 0.91 10.41
N ILE A 93 -17.98 1.68 9.33
CA ILE A 93 -17.99 1.13 7.98
C ILE A 93 -16.54 0.86 7.57
N GLN A 94 -16.21 -0.40 7.33
CA GLN A 94 -14.90 -0.80 6.83
C GLN A 94 -14.94 -0.87 5.30
N VAL A 95 -14.02 -0.15 4.65
CA VAL A 95 -13.72 -0.27 3.22
C VAL A 95 -12.30 -0.79 3.04
N SER A 96 -12.15 -1.90 2.34
CA SER A 96 -10.85 -2.55 2.15
C SER A 96 -10.40 -2.55 0.70
N ILE A 97 -9.15 -2.13 0.50
CA ILE A 97 -8.50 -2.04 -0.79
C ILE A 97 -7.40 -3.09 -0.86
N PHE A 98 -7.57 -4.08 -1.74
CA PHE A 98 -6.54 -5.06 -2.04
C PHE A 98 -5.60 -4.55 -3.14
N MET A 99 -4.31 -4.56 -2.85
CA MET A 99 -3.23 -4.12 -3.73
C MET A 99 -2.52 -5.36 -4.31
N SER A 100 -2.75 -5.63 -5.60
CA SER A 100 -2.01 -6.68 -6.31
C SER A 100 -0.54 -6.28 -6.52
N PRO A 101 0.38 -7.24 -6.78
CA PRO A 101 1.80 -6.93 -7.01
C PRO A 101 2.08 -5.97 -8.17
N ILE A 102 1.15 -5.80 -9.10
CA ILE A 102 1.28 -4.88 -10.24
C ILE A 102 0.73 -3.48 -9.97
N ASN A 103 0.11 -3.24 -8.81
CA ASN A 103 -0.37 -1.92 -8.40
C ASN A 103 0.80 -1.03 -7.92
N VAL A 104 0.53 0.25 -7.69
CA VAL A 104 1.48 1.14 -7.01
C VAL A 104 1.32 0.97 -5.51
N HIS A 105 2.41 0.67 -4.82
CA HIS A 105 2.41 0.33 -3.39
C HIS A 105 2.62 1.51 -2.43
N ILE A 106 2.58 2.73 -2.97
CA ILE A 106 2.59 3.97 -2.18
C ILE A 106 1.22 4.14 -1.53
N ASN A 107 1.20 4.38 -0.22
CA ASN A 107 -0.03 4.67 0.53
C ASN A 107 -0.14 6.14 0.89
N ARG A 108 -1.36 6.67 0.75
CA ARG A 108 -1.66 8.11 0.86
C ARG A 108 -2.72 8.40 1.90
N ASN A 109 -2.61 9.54 2.57
CA ASN A 109 -3.54 9.92 3.62
C ASN A 109 -4.94 10.10 3.01
N PRO A 110 -5.98 9.41 3.52
CA PRO A 110 -7.35 9.58 3.05
C PRO A 110 -7.91 10.97 3.28
N VAL A 111 -7.44 11.65 4.34
CA VAL A 111 -7.93 12.95 4.82
C VAL A 111 -6.77 13.81 5.32
N SER A 112 -7.00 15.12 5.43
CA SER A 112 -6.10 16.05 6.11
C SER A 112 -6.49 16.15 7.59
N GLY A 113 -5.53 16.35 8.47
CA GLY A 113 -5.81 16.48 9.90
C GLY A 113 -4.60 16.26 10.78
N THR A 114 -4.87 15.95 12.05
CA THR A 114 -3.84 15.59 13.04
C THR A 114 -3.95 14.10 13.34
N VAL A 115 -2.81 13.40 13.36
CA VAL A 115 -2.75 11.99 13.77
C VAL A 115 -3.04 11.89 15.26
N THR A 116 -4.20 11.37 15.63
CA THR A 116 -4.64 11.21 17.03
C THR A 116 -4.21 9.89 17.64
N PHE A 117 -3.81 8.92 16.81
CA PHE A 117 -3.34 7.62 17.27
C PHE A 117 -2.42 6.99 16.24
N PHE A 118 -1.29 6.44 16.70
CA PHE A 118 -0.43 5.59 15.90
C PHE A 118 0.00 4.34 16.66
N ARG A 119 -0.15 3.16 16.05
CA ARG A 119 0.40 1.92 16.59
C ARG A 119 0.89 0.98 15.50
N TYR A 120 2.11 0.46 15.67
CA TYR A 120 2.65 -0.63 14.88
C TYR A 120 2.47 -1.97 15.61
N HIS A 121 2.03 -2.97 14.86
CA HIS A 121 1.86 -4.33 15.34
C HIS A 121 2.74 -5.29 14.54
N PRO A 122 3.73 -5.95 15.15
CA PRO A 122 4.37 -7.09 14.51
C PRO A 122 3.33 -8.23 14.40
N GLY A 123 3.42 -9.03 13.34
CA GLY A 123 2.46 -10.11 13.14
C GLY A 123 2.96 -11.26 12.28
N LYS A 124 2.02 -12.16 11.99
CA LYS A 124 2.17 -13.35 11.15
C LYS A 124 2.12 -12.98 9.66
N TYR A 125 2.29 -13.98 8.80
CA TYR A 125 2.36 -13.82 7.35
C TYR A 125 1.21 -14.54 6.65
N LEU A 126 -0.04 -14.25 7.03
CA LEU A 126 -1.21 -14.78 6.34
C LEU A 126 -1.41 -14.04 5.00
N VAL A 127 -2.02 -14.69 4.02
CA VAL A 127 -2.36 -14.05 2.74
C VAL A 127 -3.34 -12.88 2.97
N ALA A 128 -3.16 -11.78 2.24
CA ALA A 128 -3.87 -10.51 2.53
C ALA A 128 -5.39 -10.55 2.29
N TRP A 129 -5.90 -11.59 1.62
CA TRP A 129 -7.34 -11.83 1.44
C TRP A 129 -7.95 -12.70 2.55
N HIS A 130 -7.14 -13.24 3.46
CA HIS A 130 -7.65 -14.06 4.55
C HIS A 130 -8.35 -13.17 5.60
N PRO A 131 -9.56 -13.48 6.08
CA PRO A 131 -10.30 -12.61 7.01
C PRO A 131 -9.51 -12.24 8.28
N LYS A 132 -8.69 -13.18 8.79
CA LYS A 132 -7.82 -12.96 9.98
C LYS A 132 -6.53 -12.16 9.68
N SER A 133 -6.25 -11.79 8.43
CA SER A 133 -5.04 -11.00 8.11
C SER A 133 -5.09 -9.64 8.77
N SER A 134 -6.27 -9.02 8.86
CA SER A 134 -6.42 -7.68 9.45
C SER A 134 -6.09 -7.64 10.94
N THR A 135 -6.06 -8.77 11.65
CA THR A 135 -5.73 -8.83 13.10
C THR A 135 -4.41 -9.53 13.40
N LEU A 136 -4.04 -10.55 12.62
CA LEU A 136 -2.89 -11.39 12.92
C LEU A 136 -1.62 -11.00 12.15
N ASN A 137 -1.73 -10.26 11.04
CA ASN A 137 -0.56 -9.90 10.26
C ASN A 137 0.14 -8.65 10.80
N GLU A 138 1.37 -8.45 10.33
CA GLU A 138 2.05 -7.17 10.47
C GLU A 138 1.14 -6.05 9.93
N ARG A 139 0.86 -5.06 10.78
CA ARG A 139 -0.03 -3.94 10.45
C ARG A 139 0.37 -2.66 11.17
N THR A 140 -0.01 -1.53 10.58
CA THR A 140 -0.09 -0.25 11.28
C THR A 140 -1.56 0.10 11.50
N THR A 141 -1.84 0.83 12.57
CA THR A 141 -3.13 1.46 12.85
C THR A 141 -2.90 2.94 13.04
N ILE A 142 -3.59 3.76 12.26
CA ILE A 142 -3.45 5.21 12.24
C ILE A 142 -4.85 5.81 12.33
N ALA A 143 -5.10 6.67 13.31
CA ALA A 143 -6.30 7.51 13.36
C ALA A 143 -5.94 8.97 13.08
N VAL A 144 -6.77 9.65 12.30
CA VAL A 144 -6.61 11.06 11.95
C VAL A 144 -7.90 11.79 12.25
N GLN A 145 -7.79 12.83 13.07
CA GLN A 145 -8.86 13.80 13.30
C GLN A 145 -8.75 14.93 12.29
N THR A 146 -9.80 15.10 11.50
CA THR A 146 -9.93 16.19 10.53
C THR A 146 -10.13 17.53 11.22
N GLY A 147 -9.90 18.63 10.51
CA GLY A 147 -10.19 19.99 11.01
C GLY A 147 -11.68 20.21 11.37
N GLN A 148 -12.58 19.38 10.83
CA GLN A 148 -14.01 19.38 11.12
C GLN A 148 -14.38 18.52 12.34
N GLY A 149 -13.40 17.94 13.04
CA GLY A 149 -13.61 17.09 14.22
C GLY A 149 -14.05 15.65 13.93
N LYS A 150 -14.27 15.29 12.67
CA LYS A 150 -14.51 13.89 12.26
C LYS A 150 -13.22 13.10 12.31
N GLU A 151 -13.30 11.82 12.68
CA GLU A 151 -12.14 10.92 12.74
C GLU A 151 -12.26 9.77 11.73
N ILE A 152 -11.13 9.44 11.09
CA ILE A 152 -10.97 8.29 10.21
C ILE A 152 -9.81 7.46 10.72
N LEU A 153 -9.97 6.14 10.73
CA LEU A 153 -8.89 5.21 11.01
C LEU A 153 -8.54 4.44 9.74
N PHE A 154 -7.26 4.20 9.51
CA PHE A 154 -6.80 3.36 8.42
C PHE A 154 -5.62 2.49 8.83
N ARG A 155 -5.53 1.32 8.19
CA ARG A 155 -4.53 0.30 8.49
C ARG A 155 -3.79 -0.13 7.25
N GLN A 156 -2.47 -0.13 7.30
CA GLN A 156 -1.67 -0.89 6.35
C GLN A 156 -1.58 -2.33 6.86
N ILE A 157 -1.84 -3.31 6.00
CA ILE A 157 -1.76 -4.73 6.36
C ILE A 157 -0.87 -5.43 5.34
N ALA A 158 0.25 -5.97 5.83
CA ALA A 158 1.15 -6.79 5.03
C ALA A 158 0.49 -8.15 4.73
N GLY A 159 0.58 -8.63 3.47
CA GLY A 159 0.24 -10.00 3.11
C GLY A 159 1.36 -11.01 3.35
N ALA A 160 1.12 -12.28 3.01
CA ALA A 160 2.08 -13.38 3.23
C ALA A 160 3.45 -13.20 2.56
N MET A 161 3.48 -12.53 1.40
CA MET A 161 4.73 -12.21 0.70
C MET A 161 5.29 -10.84 1.07
N ALA A 162 4.48 -9.99 1.71
CA ALA A 162 4.89 -8.69 2.19
C ALA A 162 5.69 -8.87 3.48
N ARG A 163 6.92 -8.39 3.48
CA ARG A 163 7.84 -8.55 4.63
C ARG A 163 8.10 -7.28 5.43
N ARG A 164 7.60 -6.13 4.96
CA ARG A 164 7.78 -4.82 5.60
C ARG A 164 6.69 -3.84 5.22
N ILE A 165 6.03 -3.28 6.24
CA ILE A 165 5.36 -1.99 6.15
C ILE A 165 6.39 -0.90 6.43
N VAL A 166 6.36 0.16 5.63
CA VAL A 166 7.07 1.40 5.89
C VAL A 166 6.02 2.47 6.17
N TRP A 167 6.22 3.25 7.23
CA TRP A 167 5.38 4.38 7.60
C TRP A 167 6.27 5.62 7.80
N TYR A 168 5.68 6.78 7.57
CA TYR A 168 6.34 8.09 7.71
C TYR A 168 5.59 9.02 8.67
N VAL A 169 4.49 8.54 9.25
CA VAL A 169 3.64 9.29 10.17
C VAL A 169 3.91 8.90 11.61
N GLU A 170 3.74 9.86 12.50
CA GLU A 170 3.88 9.73 13.94
C GLU A 170 2.67 10.38 14.62
N GLU A 171 2.38 9.98 15.86
CA GLU A 171 1.29 10.55 16.64
C GLU A 171 1.53 12.05 16.90
N GLY A 172 0.46 12.86 16.80
CA GLY A 172 0.53 14.32 16.89
C GLY A 172 0.97 15.03 15.61
N ALA A 173 1.40 14.31 14.56
CA ALA A 173 1.79 14.93 13.31
C ALA A 173 0.58 15.49 12.53
N SER A 174 0.78 16.64 11.87
CA SER A 174 -0.15 17.16 10.88
C SER A 174 0.06 16.46 9.54
N VAL A 175 -1.02 15.94 8.95
CA VAL A 175 -1.00 15.23 7.68
C VAL A 175 -1.90 15.91 6.67
N GLN A 176 -1.48 15.89 5.40
CA GLN A 176 -2.25 16.41 4.28
C GLN A 176 -2.86 15.26 3.47
N GLN A 177 -4.14 15.41 3.11
CA GLN A 177 -4.85 14.49 2.23
C GLN A 177 -4.08 14.26 0.93
N GLY A 178 -3.98 13.01 0.51
CA GLY A 178 -3.25 12.61 -0.69
C GLY A 178 -1.72 12.63 -0.55
N ALA A 179 -1.15 13.22 0.51
CA ALA A 179 0.27 13.07 0.80
C ALA A 179 0.60 11.62 1.16
N GLU A 180 1.84 11.22 0.93
CA GLU A 180 2.31 9.88 1.25
C GLU A 180 2.49 9.69 2.75
N PHE A 181 1.93 8.62 3.31
CA PHE A 181 2.12 8.26 4.72
C PHE A 181 2.89 6.96 4.90
N GLY A 182 3.08 6.18 3.83
CA GLY A 182 3.76 4.91 3.92
C GLY A 182 3.85 4.16 2.60
N PHE A 183 4.46 2.99 2.67
CA PHE A 183 4.68 2.08 1.56
C PHE A 183 4.57 0.63 2.06
N ILE A 184 3.88 -0.25 1.33
CA ILE A 184 3.81 -1.67 1.70
C ILE A 184 4.46 -2.54 0.63
N LYS A 185 5.49 -3.32 0.99
CA LYS A 185 6.20 -4.16 0.01
C LYS A 185 5.38 -5.42 -0.31
N PHE A 186 5.25 -5.81 -1.58
CA PHE A 186 4.72 -7.08 -2.11
C PHE A 186 3.35 -7.57 -1.61
N GLY A 187 2.27 -7.04 -2.18
CA GLY A 187 0.93 -7.60 -2.06
C GLY A 187 0.32 -7.34 -0.68
N SER A 188 -0.68 -6.45 -0.65
CA SER A 188 -1.09 -5.85 0.63
C SER A 188 -2.54 -5.41 0.60
N ARG A 189 -3.06 -5.09 1.78
CA ARG A 189 -4.41 -4.56 1.97
C ARG A 189 -4.30 -3.25 2.73
N VAL A 190 -5.15 -2.29 2.39
CA VAL A 190 -5.39 -1.12 3.22
C VAL A 190 -6.85 -1.12 3.64
N ASP A 191 -7.08 -1.08 4.95
CA ASP A 191 -8.41 -0.95 5.53
C ASP A 191 -8.65 0.50 5.93
N VAL A 192 -9.83 1.03 5.63
CA VAL A 192 -10.27 2.36 6.04
C VAL A 192 -11.59 2.21 6.80
N PHE A 193 -11.66 2.78 7.99
CA PHE A 193 -12.80 2.72 8.89
C PHE A 193 -13.44 4.10 8.94
N LEU A 194 -14.68 4.17 8.48
CA LEU A 194 -15.46 5.39 8.35
C LEU A 194 -16.55 5.44 9.44
N PRO A 195 -16.97 6.64 9.85
CA PRO A 195 -18.22 6.86 10.59
C PRO A 195 -19.43 6.22 9.89
N LEU A 196 -20.44 5.82 10.67
CA LEU A 196 -21.66 5.18 10.13
C LEU A 196 -22.55 6.14 9.32
N ASP A 197 -22.43 7.44 9.54
CA ASP A 197 -23.11 8.50 8.78
C ASP A 197 -22.38 8.83 7.46
N ALA A 198 -21.17 8.32 7.24
CA ALA A 198 -20.41 8.58 6.02
C ALA A 198 -21.10 7.94 4.80
N LYS A 199 -21.19 8.69 3.70
CA LYS A 199 -21.67 8.16 2.43
C LYS A 199 -20.53 7.45 1.70
N VAL A 200 -20.66 6.14 1.45
CA VAL A 200 -19.71 5.38 0.63
C VAL A 200 -20.03 5.56 -0.86
N ASP A 201 -19.05 6.00 -1.64
CA ASP A 201 -19.18 6.32 -3.08
C ASP A 201 -18.58 5.22 -4.00
N VAL A 202 -18.04 4.13 -3.43
CA VAL A 202 -17.47 2.99 -4.16
C VAL A 202 -18.25 1.70 -3.94
N LYS A 203 -18.07 0.71 -4.82
CA LYS A 203 -18.65 -0.62 -4.73
C LYS A 203 -17.58 -1.70 -4.66
N ILE A 204 -17.92 -2.84 -4.04
CA ILE A 204 -17.08 -4.04 -4.09
C ILE A 204 -16.85 -4.40 -5.57
N GLY A 205 -15.59 -4.60 -5.94
CA GLY A 205 -15.21 -4.87 -7.32
C GLY A 205 -14.51 -3.70 -8.03
N ASP A 206 -14.71 -2.47 -7.56
CA ASP A 206 -14.19 -1.28 -8.23
C ASP A 206 -12.67 -1.24 -8.22
N LYS A 207 -12.09 -0.83 -9.37
CA LYS A 207 -10.67 -0.49 -9.48
C LYS A 207 -10.48 0.94 -8.98
N VAL A 208 -9.59 1.12 -8.02
CA VAL A 208 -9.37 2.39 -7.32
C VAL A 208 -7.91 2.82 -7.39
N SER A 209 -7.69 4.13 -7.37
CA SER A 209 -6.36 4.74 -7.41
C SER A 209 -6.12 5.64 -6.20
N GLY A 210 -4.97 5.46 -5.55
CA GLY A 210 -4.58 6.19 -4.35
C GLY A 210 -4.51 7.70 -4.55
N GLY A 211 -5.16 8.48 -3.69
CA GLY A 211 -5.23 9.94 -3.76
C GLY A 211 -6.04 10.47 -4.95
N LEU A 212 -6.76 9.63 -5.69
CA LEU A 212 -7.58 10.07 -6.85
C LEU A 212 -9.03 9.61 -6.72
N THR A 213 -9.25 8.34 -6.39
CA THR A 213 -10.61 7.82 -6.21
C THR A 213 -11.17 8.31 -4.88
N VAL A 214 -12.40 8.82 -4.88
CA VAL A 214 -13.15 9.14 -3.67
C VAL A 214 -13.79 7.86 -3.15
N LEU A 215 -13.47 7.44 -1.93
CA LEU A 215 -14.10 6.29 -1.27
C LEU A 215 -15.47 6.65 -0.71
N GLY A 216 -15.60 7.87 -0.21
CA GLY A 216 -16.81 8.35 0.42
C GLY A 216 -16.71 9.80 0.85
N ARG A 217 -17.73 10.27 1.55
CA ARG A 217 -17.86 11.66 2.01
C ARG A 217 -18.39 11.71 3.43
N PHE A 218 -17.94 12.72 4.16
CA PHE A 218 -18.55 13.08 5.44
C PHE A 218 -19.95 13.66 5.22
N GLN A 219 -20.84 13.44 6.19
CA GLN A 219 -22.13 14.11 6.31
C GLN A 219 -22.11 15.12 7.46
#